data_AF-A0A804NRW9-F1
#
_entry.id   AF-A0A804NRW9-F1
#
_cell.length_a   1.000
_cell.length_b   1.000
_cell.length_c   1.000
_cell.angle_alpha   90.00
_cell.angle_beta   90.00
_cell.angle_gamma   90.00
#
_symmetry.space_group_name_H-M   'P 1'
#
loop_
_entity.id
_entity.type
_entity.pdbx_description
1 polymer ?
#
loop_
_entity_poly.entity_id
_entity_poly.type
_entity_poly.pdbx_seq_one_letter_code
_entity_poly.pdbx_strand_id
1 'polypeptide(L)'
;MSHPLYPAVLRAFIDCRKVRVPPEIVGRLSALADDVEMNSDDIQEQRRAADPELDQFMEIYYHMLVRYRQELTRPIEEADEFFRSMEAQIDAFSLLGRTSLIVIRGARPCVASNDVTQQIHQSEVLKVTLATDVVN
;
A
#
# COMPACT_ATOMS: atom_id res chain seq x y z
N MET A 1 16.94 22.91 20.83
CA MET A 1 18.20 22.33 20.31
C MET A 1 17.88 20.91 19.86
N SER A 2 17.86 20.64 18.55
CA SER A 2 17.60 19.30 17.98
C SER A 2 18.90 18.52 17.78
N HIS A 3 18.79 17.19 17.72
CA HIS A 3 19.90 16.28 17.46
C HIS A 3 20.45 16.44 16.03
N PRO A 4 21.76 16.34 15.77
CA PRO A 4 22.33 16.49 14.42
C PRO A 4 21.81 15.45 13.41
N LEU A 5 21.49 14.23 13.86
CA LEU A 5 20.87 13.19 13.02
C LEU A 5 19.36 13.36 12.80
N TYR A 6 18.70 14.28 13.52
CA TYR A 6 17.24 14.45 13.43
C TYR A 6 16.76 14.79 12.01
N PRO A 7 17.36 15.75 11.27
CA PRO A 7 16.95 16.05 9.91
C PRO A 7 17.02 14.83 8.98
N ALA A 8 18.10 14.04 9.08
CA ALA A 8 18.27 12.84 8.25
C ALA A 8 17.21 11.76 8.56
N VAL A 9 16.94 11.50 9.83
CA VAL A 9 15.86 10.57 10.26
C VAL A 9 14.50 11.05 9.76
N LEU A 10 14.20 12.34 9.92
CA LEU A 10 12.93 12.92 9.49
C LEU A 10 12.76 12.83 7.97
N ARG A 11 13.82 13.10 7.20
CA ARG A 11 13.82 12.93 5.74
C ARG A 11 13.54 11.48 5.35
N ALA A 12 14.23 10.52 5.96
CA ALA A 12 14.02 9.10 5.70
C ALA A 12 12.58 8.67 6.01
N PHE A 13 11.99 9.18 7.09
CA PHE A 13 10.59 8.94 7.45
C PHE A 13 9.62 9.54 6.41
N ILE A 14 9.86 10.77 5.95
CA ILE A 14 9.04 11.41 4.92
C ILE A 14 9.11 10.62 3.62
N ASP A 15 10.29 10.15 3.22
CA ASP A 15 10.44 9.32 2.03
C ASP A 15 9.71 7.97 2.16
N CYS A 16 9.65 7.38 3.36
CA CYS A 16 8.80 6.21 3.63
C CYS A 16 7.30 6.48 3.47
N ARG A 17 6.87 7.74 3.61
CA ARG A 17 5.47 8.15 3.41
C ARG A 17 5.18 8.36 1.93
N LYS A 18 6.11 8.96 1.18
CA LYS A 18 5.94 9.21 -0.27
C LYS A 18 5.59 7.95 -1.07
N VAL A 19 6.14 6.79 -0.68
CA VAL A 19 5.86 5.49 -1.33
C VAL A 19 4.39 5.05 -1.23
N ARG A 20 3.67 5.46 -0.17
CA ARG A 20 2.32 4.95 0.14
C ARG A 20 1.20 5.97 -0.06
N VAL A 21 1.55 7.19 -0.44
CA VAL A 21 0.65 8.33 -0.39
C VAL A 21 0.19 8.69 -1.81
N PRO A 22 -1.09 9.05 -2.00
CA PRO A 22 -1.60 9.52 -3.29
C PRO A 22 -0.82 10.72 -3.85
N PRO A 23 -0.71 10.85 -5.19
CA PRO A 23 0.12 11.86 -5.84
C PRO A 23 -0.23 13.30 -5.42
N GLU A 24 -1.48 13.55 -5.03
CA GLU A 24 -1.97 14.86 -4.56
C GLU A 24 -1.20 15.38 -3.33
N ILE A 25 -0.67 14.47 -2.50
CA ILE A 25 0.00 14.82 -1.25
C ILE A 25 1.53 14.64 -1.36
N VAL A 26 2.02 13.88 -2.36
CA VAL A 26 3.46 13.67 -2.60
C VAL A 26 4.21 14.99 -2.81
N GLY A 27 3.62 15.96 -3.50
CA GLY A 27 4.22 17.29 -3.69
C GLY A 27 4.44 18.03 -2.37
N ARG A 28 3.45 18.00 -1.47
CA ARG A 28 3.55 18.60 -0.12
C ARG A 28 4.60 17.91 0.73
N LEU A 29 4.69 16.59 0.66
CA LEU A 29 5.73 15.83 1.34
C LEU A 29 7.12 16.12 0.77
N SER A 30 7.23 16.40 -0.53
CA SER A 30 8.51 16.75 -1.15
C SER A 30 8.99 18.11 -0.67
N ALA A 31 8.11 19.12 -0.68
CA ALA A 31 8.42 20.43 -0.11
C ALA A 31 8.88 20.35 1.35
N LEU A 32 8.15 19.61 2.20
CA LEU A 32 8.56 19.40 3.61
C LEU A 32 9.92 18.74 3.72
N ALA A 33 10.20 17.78 2.84
CA ALA A 33 11.45 17.07 2.86
C ALA A 33 12.63 17.99 2.45
N ASP A 34 12.39 18.93 1.54
CA ASP A 34 13.39 19.89 1.06
C ASP A 34 13.62 21.00 2.09
N ASP A 35 12.56 21.44 2.79
CA ASP A 35 12.67 22.34 3.95
C ASP A 35 13.59 21.74 5.03
N VAL A 36 13.48 20.44 5.29
CA VAL A 36 14.34 19.75 6.28
C VAL A 36 15.81 19.75 5.86
N GLU A 37 16.10 19.63 4.56
CA GLU A 37 17.47 19.65 4.02
C GLU A 37 18.08 21.05 4.12
N MET A 38 17.33 22.08 3.71
CA MET A 38 17.78 23.48 3.79
C MET A 38 18.08 23.94 5.23
N ASN A 39 17.38 23.41 6.22
CA ASN A 39 17.60 23.76 7.64
C ASN A 39 18.74 22.95 8.29
N SER A 40 19.32 21.97 7.60
CA SER A 40 20.32 21.06 8.19
C SER A 40 21.75 21.62 8.16
N ASP A 41 22.04 22.55 7.24
CA ASP A 41 23.39 23.12 7.03
C ASP A 41 23.92 23.92 8.24
N ASP A 42 23.03 24.44 9.10
CA ASP A 42 23.41 25.27 10.25
C ASP A 42 23.92 24.47 11.47
N ILE A 43 23.90 23.14 11.45
CA ILE A 43 23.99 22.32 12.68
C ILE A 43 25.39 21.69 12.92
N GLN A 44 26.40 21.99 12.09
CA GLN A 44 27.76 21.43 12.27
C GLN A 44 28.39 21.72 13.65
N GLU A 45 27.98 22.77 14.35
CA GLU A 45 28.56 23.20 15.63
C GLU A 45 28.11 22.39 16.87
N GLN A 46 27.14 21.48 16.75
CA GLN A 46 26.46 20.92 17.94
C GLN A 46 26.99 19.55 18.43
N ARG A 47 28.21 19.14 18.05
CA ARG A 47 28.83 17.86 18.50
C ARG A 47 29.12 17.76 20.01
N ARG A 48 28.69 18.73 20.83
CA ARG A 48 29.10 18.85 22.24
C ARG A 48 28.21 18.14 23.27
N ALA A 49 26.99 17.72 22.92
CA ALA A 49 26.14 16.94 23.83
C ALA A 49 26.22 15.45 23.45
N ALA A 50 27.28 14.79 23.90
CA ALA A 50 27.55 13.39 23.60
C ALA A 50 26.61 12.47 24.39
N ASP A 51 25.48 12.11 23.78
CA ASP A 51 24.68 10.96 24.19
C ASP A 51 24.92 9.83 23.17
N PRO A 52 25.94 8.98 23.41
CA PRO A 52 26.32 7.95 22.43
C PRO A 52 25.25 6.86 22.26
N GLU A 53 24.40 6.63 23.27
CA GLU A 53 23.30 5.69 23.18
C GLU A 53 22.20 6.24 22.26
N LEU A 54 21.90 7.54 22.38
CA LEU A 54 20.98 8.22 21.48
C LEU A 54 21.52 8.28 20.04
N ASP A 55 22.81 8.61 19.86
CA ASP A 55 23.46 8.61 18.54
C ASP A 55 23.30 7.25 17.85
N GLN A 56 23.60 6.17 18.57
CA GLN A 56 23.46 4.80 18.07
C GLN A 56 22.00 4.46 17.74
N PHE A 57 21.05 4.84 18.61
CA PHE A 57 19.62 4.63 18.35
C PHE A 57 19.18 5.37 17.09
N MET A 58 19.57 6.63 16.92
CA MET A 58 19.20 7.45 15.76
C MET A 58 19.76 6.88 14.46
N GLU A 59 21.01 6.37 14.48
CA GLU A 59 21.63 5.71 13.32
C GLU A 59 20.92 4.40 12.95
N ILE A 60 20.62 3.54 13.94
CA ILE A 60 19.89 2.28 13.71
C ILE A 60 18.48 2.58 13.18
N TYR A 61 17.79 3.55 13.76
CA TYR A 61 16.45 3.94 13.34
C TYR A 61 16.45 4.50 11.92
N TYR A 62 17.43 5.34 11.56
CA TYR A 62 17.62 5.81 10.20
C TYR A 62 17.78 4.65 9.21
N HIS A 63 18.67 3.70 9.49
CA HIS A 63 18.86 2.53 8.61
C HIS A 63 17.62 1.65 8.50
N MET A 64 16.88 1.48 9.60
CA MET A 64 15.60 0.77 9.59
C MET A 64 14.60 1.45 8.66
N LEU A 65 14.49 2.79 8.69
CA LEU A 65 13.60 3.53 7.80
C LEU A 65 14.00 3.38 6.33
N VAL A 66 15.29 3.48 6.00
CA VAL A 66 15.77 3.29 4.63
C VAL A 66 15.43 1.89 4.11
N ARG A 67 15.66 0.86 4.93
CA ARG A 67 15.29 -0.52 4.59
C ARG A 67 13.78 -0.70 4.46
N TYR A 68 13.01 -0.14 5.39
CA TYR A 68 11.56 -0.20 5.35
C TYR A 68 10.98 0.44 4.08
N ARG A 69 11.55 1.56 3.60
CA ARG A 69 11.18 2.16 2.32
C ARG A 69 11.37 1.18 1.16
N GLN A 70 12.51 0.49 1.10
CA GLN A 70 12.78 -0.49 0.04
C GLN A 70 11.78 -1.66 0.11
N GLU A 71 11.55 -2.18 1.31
CA GLU A 71 10.59 -3.26 1.57
C GLU A 71 9.13 -2.85 1.28
N LEU A 72 8.80 -1.56 1.38
CA LEU A 72 7.49 -1.03 0.98
C LEU A 72 7.35 -0.81 -0.53
N THR A 73 8.42 -0.40 -1.20
CA THR A 73 8.40 -0.07 -2.63
C THR A 73 8.24 -1.35 -3.46
N ARG A 74 8.91 -2.44 -3.06
CA ARG A 74 8.90 -3.71 -3.81
C ARG A 74 7.48 -4.29 -4.02
N PRO A 75 6.61 -4.46 -3.00
CA PRO A 75 5.26 -4.99 -3.21
C PRO A 75 4.38 -4.11 -4.10
N ILE A 76 4.62 -2.80 -4.11
CA ILE A 76 3.88 -1.86 -4.96
C ILE A 76 4.30 -2.03 -6.42
N GLU A 77 5.60 -2.10 -6.69
CA GLU A 77 6.14 -2.35 -8.03
C GLU A 77 5.72 -3.74 -8.57
N GLU A 78 5.78 -4.78 -7.72
CA GLU A 78 5.31 -6.13 -8.05
C GLU A 78 3.81 -6.14 -8.39
N ALA A 79 2.99 -5.38 -7.65
CA ALA A 79 1.56 -5.26 -7.92
C ALA A 79 1.29 -4.48 -9.22
N ASP A 80 2.01 -3.39 -9.46
CA ASP A 80 1.89 -2.61 -10.69
C ASP A 80 2.24 -3.45 -11.92
N GLU A 81 3.31 -4.26 -11.86
CA GLU A 81 3.67 -5.19 -12.93
C GLU A 81 2.59 -6.25 -13.15
N PHE A 82 2.04 -6.80 -12.07
CA PHE A 82 0.93 -7.76 -12.13
C PHE A 82 -0.31 -7.17 -12.82
N PHE A 83 -0.71 -5.95 -12.45
CA PHE A 83 -1.87 -5.29 -13.05
C PHE A 83 -1.63 -4.91 -14.51
N ARG A 84 -0.42 -4.46 -14.88
CA ARG A 84 -0.07 -4.19 -16.29
C ARG A 84 -0.13 -5.44 -17.15
N SER A 85 0.32 -6.58 -16.62
CA SER A 85 0.21 -7.87 -17.32
C SER A 85 -1.25 -8.28 -17.53
N MET A 86 -2.10 -8.07 -16.53
CA MET A 86 -3.53 -8.35 -16.63
C MET A 86 -4.24 -7.43 -17.64
N GLU A 87 -3.92 -6.13 -17.62
CA GLU A 87 -4.42 -5.14 -18.58
C GLU A 87 -4.05 -5.53 -20.01
N ALA A 88 -2.79 -5.90 -20.27
CA ALA A 88 -2.34 -6.35 -21.58
C ALA A 88 -3.06 -7.63 -22.07
N GLN A 89 -3.36 -8.56 -21.15
CA GLN A 89 -4.16 -9.76 -21.49
C GLN A 89 -5.60 -9.36 -21.87
N ILE A 90 -6.24 -8.48 -21.10
CA ILE A 90 -7.59 -8.00 -21.37
C ILE A 90 -7.63 -7.26 -22.72
N ASP A 91 -6.67 -6.38 -23.00
CA ASP A 91 -6.58 -5.66 -24.26
C ASP A 91 -6.41 -6.61 -25.46
N ALA A 92 -5.57 -7.64 -25.31
CA ALA A 92 -5.41 -8.68 -26.33
C ALA A 92 -6.73 -9.43 -26.58
N PHE A 93 -7.51 -9.75 -25.54
CA PHE A 93 -8.84 -10.35 -25.69
C PHE A 93 -9.82 -9.39 -26.36
N SER A 94 -9.81 -8.10 -26.02
CA SER A 94 -10.68 -7.10 -26.64
C SER A 94 -10.36 -6.89 -28.13
N LEU A 95 -9.08 -6.91 -28.51
CA LEU A 95 -8.64 -6.81 -29.91
C LEU A 95 -9.01 -8.08 -30.70
N LEU A 96 -8.69 -9.25 -30.15
CA LEU A 96 -9.00 -10.53 -30.80
C LEU A 96 -10.50 -10.79 -30.86
N GLY A 97 -11.27 -10.40 -29.84
CA GLY A 97 -12.73 -10.56 -29.78
C GLY A 97 -13.47 -9.79 -30.87
N ARG A 98 -12.91 -8.67 -31.38
CA ARG A 98 -13.46 -7.97 -32.56
C ARG A 98 -13.22 -8.72 -33.87
N THR A 99 -12.27 -9.65 -33.90
CA THR A 99 -11.91 -10.43 -35.10
C THR A 99 -12.23 -11.92 -35.00
N SER A 100 -12.43 -12.44 -33.79
CA SER A 100 -12.43 -13.87 -33.53
C SER A 100 -13.48 -14.16 -32.47
N LEU A 101 -14.65 -14.59 -32.94
CA LEU A 101 -15.60 -15.39 -32.18
C LEU A 101 -14.87 -16.69 -31.76
N ILE A 102 -13.96 -16.60 -30.79
CA ILE A 102 -13.42 -17.77 -30.12
C ILE A 102 -14.57 -18.27 -29.24
N VAL A 103 -15.33 -19.18 -29.85
CA VAL A 103 -16.21 -20.12 -29.16
C VAL A 103 -15.44 -20.59 -27.94
N ILE A 104 -15.91 -20.24 -26.72
CA ILE A 104 -15.48 -20.91 -25.49
C ILE A 104 -15.98 -22.36 -25.61
N ARG A 105 -15.27 -23.15 -26.39
CA ARG A 105 -15.55 -24.56 -26.66
C ARG A 105 -14.91 -25.32 -25.51
N GLY A 106 -15.55 -25.31 -24.35
CA GLY A 106 -15.07 -26.12 -23.23
C GLY A 106 -15.58 -25.81 -21.84
N ALA A 107 -16.20 -24.65 -21.59
CA ALA A 107 -16.91 -24.46 -20.33
C ALA A 107 -18.29 -25.09 -20.46
N ARG A 108 -18.45 -26.29 -19.86
CA ARG A 108 -19.78 -26.79 -19.50
C ARG A 108 -20.56 -25.63 -18.89
N PRO A 109 -21.78 -25.31 -19.34
CA PRO A 109 -22.60 -24.33 -18.64
C PRO A 109 -22.60 -24.74 -17.17
N CYS A 110 -22.14 -23.83 -16.30
CA CYS A 110 -22.47 -23.94 -14.90
C CYS A 110 -23.98 -24.00 -14.88
N VAL A 111 -24.55 -25.20 -14.71
CA VAL A 111 -25.94 -25.34 -14.33
C VAL A 111 -26.02 -24.50 -13.08
N ALA A 112 -26.72 -23.36 -13.19
CA ALA A 112 -27.06 -22.56 -12.04
C ALA A 112 -27.83 -23.52 -11.13
N SER A 113 -27.11 -24.15 -10.20
CA SER A 113 -27.70 -24.97 -9.17
C SER A 113 -28.49 -23.96 -8.36
N ASN A 114 -29.80 -23.96 -8.58
CA ASN A 114 -30.75 -23.15 -7.84
C ASN A 114 -30.64 -23.40 -6.32
N ASP A 115 -29.88 -24.42 -5.91
CA ASP A 115 -29.51 -24.69 -4.53
C ASP A 115 -28.75 -23.55 -3.85
N VAL A 116 -27.84 -22.83 -4.50
CA VAL A 116 -27.10 -21.76 -3.80
C VAL A 116 -28.02 -20.56 -3.52
N THR A 117 -28.91 -20.22 -4.44
CA THR A 117 -29.89 -19.15 -4.22
C THR A 117 -30.88 -19.54 -3.12
N GLN A 118 -31.30 -20.80 -3.08
CA GLN A 118 -32.17 -21.28 -2.00
C GLN A 118 -31.44 -21.38 -0.66
N GLN A 119 -30.12 -21.62 -0.66
CA GLN A 119 -29.32 -21.64 0.56
C GLN A 119 -29.00 -20.24 1.09
N ILE A 120 -28.82 -19.24 0.23
CA ILE A 120 -28.75 -17.83 0.63
C ILE A 120 -30.10 -17.40 1.24
N HIS A 121 -31.21 -17.74 0.59
CA HIS A 121 -32.54 -17.39 1.10
C HIS A 121 -32.89 -18.12 2.40
N GLN A 122 -32.46 -19.37 2.59
CA GLN A 122 -32.66 -20.08 3.87
C GLN A 122 -31.76 -19.55 4.98
N SER A 123 -30.52 -19.12 4.68
CA SER A 123 -29.65 -18.54 5.71
C SER A 123 -30.16 -17.19 6.21
N GLU A 124 -30.72 -16.35 5.33
CA GLU A 124 -31.33 -15.08 5.75
C GLU A 124 -32.60 -15.31 6.59
N VAL A 125 -33.49 -16.22 6.19
CA VAL A 125 -34.72 -16.49 6.96
C VAL A 125 -34.39 -17.06 8.35
N LEU A 126 -33.38 -17.93 8.47
CA LEU A 126 -33.00 -18.48 9.79
C LEU A 126 -32.38 -17.41 10.71
N LYS A 127 -31.62 -16.45 10.16
CA LYS A 127 -31.06 -15.33 10.93
C LYS A 127 -32.15 -14.36 11.41
N VAL A 128 -33.15 -14.08 10.57
CA VAL A 128 -34.25 -13.19 10.96
C VAL A 128 -35.11 -13.82 12.06
N THR A 129 -35.43 -15.12 11.99
CA THR A 129 -36.25 -15.79 13.02
C THR A 129 -35.55 -15.85 14.38
N LEU A 130 -34.25 -16.18 14.42
CA LEU A 130 -33.49 -16.22 15.68
C LEU A 130 -33.33 -14.84 16.34
N ALA A 131 -33.33 -13.75 15.55
CA ALA A 131 -33.26 -12.41 16.11
C ALA A 131 -34.55 -11.98 16.81
N THR A 132 -35.72 -12.50 16.39
CA THR A 132 -37.00 -12.21 17.05
C THR A 132 -37.22 -12.97 18.35
N ASP A 133 -36.68 -14.17 18.51
CA ASP A 133 -36.83 -14.95 19.76
C ASP A 133 -35.93 -14.48 20.91
N VAL A 134 -35.06 -13.48 20.69
CA VAL A 134 -34.28 -12.86 21.78
C VAL A 134 -34.96 -11.61 22.35
N VAL A 135 -36.09 -11.15 21.77
CA VAL A 135 -36.83 -9.97 22.25
C VAL A 135 -38.22 -10.33 22.81
N ASN A 136 -38.52 -11.60 23.07
CA ASN A 136 -39.72 -12.02 23.78
C ASN A 136 -39.38 -12.98 24.93
#